data_AF-A0A956U1K1-F1
#
_entry.id   AF-A0A956U1K1-F1
#
_cell.length_a   1.000
_cell.length_b   1.000
_cell.length_c   1.000
_cell.angle_alpha   90.00
_cell.angle_beta   90.00
_cell.angle_gamma   90.00
#
_symmetry.space_group_name_H-M   'P 1'
#
loop_
_entity.id
_entity.type
_entity.pdbx_description
1 polymer ?
#
loop_
_entity_poly.entity_id
_entity_poly.type
_entity_poly.pdbx_seq_one_letter_code
_entity_poly.pdbx_strand_id
1 'polypeptide(L)' 'MGQFGVTELLIILGILLLIFGPSRLGDLGSSLGKGIKGFKKSMKDDE' A
#
# COMPACT_ATOMS: atom_id res chain seq x y z
N MET A 1 -11.25 17.90 19.24
CA MET A 1 -10.82 16.48 19.28
C MET A 1 -10.37 16.14 17.87
N GLY A 2 -9.06 16.05 17.65
CA GLY A 2 -8.43 16.13 16.32
C GLY A 2 -8.91 15.03 15.37
N GLN A 3 -9.45 15.43 14.23
CA GLN A 3 -9.51 14.56 13.07
C GLN A 3 -8.09 14.45 12.54
N PHE A 4 -7.55 13.23 12.46
CA PHE A 4 -6.34 12.97 11.70
C PHE A 4 -6.57 13.46 10.26
N GLY A 5 -6.06 14.65 9.97
CA GLY A 5 -6.23 15.28 8.67
C GLY A 5 -5.40 14.56 7.62
N VAL A 6 -5.74 14.79 6.36
CA VAL A 6 -4.93 14.33 5.22
C VAL A 6 -3.46 14.77 5.38
N THR A 7 -3.22 15.95 5.97
CA THR A 7 -1.89 16.48 6.26
C THR A 7 -1.09 15.62 7.24
N GLU A 8 -1.67 15.20 8.37
CA GLU A 8 -0.96 14.35 9.34
C GLU A 8 -0.65 12.97 8.76
N LEU A 9 -1.58 12.41 7.97
CA LEU A 9 -1.37 11.15 7.26
C LEU A 9 -0.21 11.25 6.26
N LEU A 10 -0.09 12.35 5.53
CA LEU A 10 1.03 12.59 4.61
C LEU A 10 2.37 12.74 5.35
N ILE A 11 2.40 13.40 6.51
CA ILE A 11 3.62 13.52 7.31
C ILE A 11 4.06 12.14 7.82
N ILE A 12 3.14 11.33 8.34
CA ILE A 12 3.43 9.97 8.80
C ILE A 12 3.94 9.12 7.64
N LEU A 13 3.27 9.18 6.47
CA LEU A 13 3.70 8.48 5.27
C LEU A 13 5.11 8.91 4.83
N GLY A 14 5.42 10.21 4.90
CA GLY A 14 6.75 10.75 4.61
C GLY A 14 7.82 10.20 5.55
N ILE A 15 7.55 10.15 6.86
CA ILE A 15 8.48 9.58 7.85
C ILE A 15 8.68 8.08 7.60
N LEU A 16 7.59 7.33 7.34
CA LEU A 16 7.68 5.91 7.00
C LEU A 16 8.52 5.69 5.74
N LEU A 17 8.35 6.54 4.72
CA LEU A 17 9.16 6.50 3.50
C LEU A 17 10.63 6.83 3.77
N LEU A 18 10.96 7.70 4.73
CA LEU A 18 12.36 7.97 5.10
C LEU A 18 13.00 6.79 5.84
N ILE A 19 12.25 6.11 6.72
CA ILE A 19 12.76 4.96 7.49
C ILE A 19 12.89 3.71 6.61
N PHE A 20 11.85 3.39 5.85
CA PHE A 20 11.80 2.17 5.04
C PHE A 20 12.40 2.37 3.64
N GLY A 21 12.46 3.61 3.16
CA GLY A 21 12.79 3.94 1.78
C GLY A 21 11.62 3.68 0.81
N PRO A 22 11.51 4.45 -0.28
CA PRO A 22 10.47 4.24 -1.30
C PRO A 22 10.60 2.88 -2.00
N SER A 23 11.82 2.34 -2.10
CA SER A 23 12.06 1.03 -2.73
C SER A 23 11.34 -0.10 -1.99
N ARG A 24 11.47 -0.15 -0.65
CA ARG A 24 10.83 -1.22 0.15
C ARG A 24 9.30 -1.13 0.10
N LEU A 25 8.74 0.07 0.13
CA LEU A 25 7.29 0.26 -0.06
C LEU A 25 6.84 -0.21 -1.46
N GLY A 26 7.63 0.09 -2.50
CA GLY A 26 7.35 -0.36 -3.86
C GLY A 26 7.43 -1.87 -4.05
N ASP A 27 8.41 -2.53 -3.44
CA ASP A 27 8.58 -3.99 -3.47
C ASP A 27 7.43 -4.72 -2.74
N LEU A 28 7.03 -4.20 -1.57
CA LEU A 28 5.88 -4.70 -0.81
C LEU A 28 4.59 -4.51 -1.60
N GLY A 29 4.35 -3.31 -2.15
CA GLY A 29 3.18 -3.03 -2.97
C GLY A 29 3.12 -3.89 -4.24
N SER A 30 4.26 -4.14 -4.88
CA SER A 30 4.35 -5.00 -6.07
C SER A 30 4.05 -6.46 -5.73
N SER A 31 4.53 -6.95 -4.59
CA SER A 31 4.27 -8.33 -4.12
C SER A 31 2.80 -8.53 -3.76
N LEU A 32 2.22 -7.59 -3.01
CA LEU A 32 0.80 -7.57 -2.68
C LEU A 32 -0.07 -7.44 -3.93
N GLY A 33 0.30 -6.55 -4.85
CA GLY A 33 -0.43 -6.33 -6.10
C GLY A 33 -0.46 -7.56 -7.01
N LYS A 34 0.64 -8.31 -7.10
CA LYS A 34 0.69 -9.60 -7.82
C LYS A 34 -0.25 -10.62 -7.17
N GLY A 35 -0.25 -10.72 -5.83
CA GLY A 35 -1.14 -11.59 -5.08
C GLY A 35 -2.62 -11.25 -5.29
N ILE A 36 -2.98 -9.97 -5.16
CA ILE A 36 -4.35 -9.48 -5.39
C ILE A 36 -4.78 -9.70 -6.84
N LYS A 37 -3.88 -9.50 -7.81
CA LYS A 37 -4.19 -9.74 -9.24
C LYS A 37 -4.44 -11.23 -9.52
N GLY A 38 -3.66 -12.12 -8.90
CA GLY A 38 -3.89 -13.57 -8.96
C GLY A 38 -5.24 -13.95 -8.35
N PHE A 39 -5.52 -13.43 -7.16
CA PHE A 39 -6.78 -13.65 -6.45
C PHE A 39 -7.99 -13.17 -7.25
N LYS A 40 -7.94 -11.94 -7.77
CA LYS A 40 -8.99 -11.39 -8.64
C LYS A 40 -9.19 -12.21 -9.92
N LYS A 41 -8.12 -12.77 -10.49
CA LYS A 41 -8.22 -13.59 -11.70
C LYS A 41 -8.95 -14.91 -11.42
N SER A 42 -8.59 -15.61 -10.35
CA SER A 42 -9.26 -16.85 -9.95
C SER A 42 -10.73 -16.63 -9.62
N MET A 43 -11.06 -15.57 -8.87
CA MET A 43 -12.47 -15.27 -8.56
C MET A 43 -13.34 -14.94 -9.78
N LYS A 44 -12.74 -14.48 -10.88
CA LYS A 44 -13.44 -14.13 -12.11
C LYS A 44 -13.51 -15.29 -13.12
N ASP A 45 -12.70 -16.33 -12.90
CA ASP A 45 -12.68 -17.56 -13.71
C ASP A 45 -13.61 -18.64 -13.14
N ASP A 46 -13.98 -18.50 -11.84
CA ASP A 46 -14.99 -19.28 -11.12
C ASP A 46 -16.44 -18.76 -11.31
N GLU A 47 -16.66 -17.80 -12.23
CA GLU A 47 -17.98 -17.36 -12.74
C GLU A 47 -18.21 -17.90 -14.16
#